data_AF-A0A925Z750-F1
#
_entry.id   AF-A0A925Z750-F1
#
_cell.length_a   1.000
_cell.length_b   1.000
_cell.length_c   1.000
_cell.angle_alpha   90.00
_cell.angle_beta   90.00
_cell.angle_gamma   90.00
#
_symmetry.space_group_name_H-M   'P 1'
#
loop_
_entity.id
_entity.type
_entity.pdbx_description
1 polymer ?
#
loop_
_entity_poly.entity_id
_entity_poly.type
_entity_poly.pdbx_seq_one_letter_code
_entity_poly.pdbx_strand_id
1 'polypeptide(L)' 'MTMPPLVIRRARVSDAAAMACHMGDPAVVGGTLQLPYPSEEAWSKRLIDGAASTTGDVLLMAERDG' A
#
# COMPACT_ATOMS: atom_id res chain seq x y z
N MET A 1 -21.52 -15.78 10.74
CA MET A 1 -20.29 -15.01 11.04
C MET A 1 -20.33 -13.77 10.17
N THR A 2 -20.42 -12.58 10.76
CA THR A 2 -20.47 -11.32 10.00
C THR A 2 -19.04 -10.90 9.68
N MET A 3 -18.73 -10.66 8.39
CA MET A 3 -17.40 -10.16 8.02
C MET A 3 -17.23 -8.70 8.47
N PRO A 4 -16.04 -8.30 8.95
CA PRO A 4 -15.80 -6.91 9.28
C PRO A 4 -15.85 -6.02 8.03
N PRO A 5 -16.27 -4.75 8.18
CA PRO A 5 -16.38 -3.84 7.05
C PRO A 5 -15.01 -3.61 6.39
N LEU A 6 -15.01 -3.55 5.06
CA LEU A 6 -13.85 -3.20 4.26
C LEU A 6 -14.00 -1.75 3.78
N VAL A 7 -13.01 -0.92 4.07
CA VAL A 7 -12.98 0.49 3.62
C VAL A 7 -11.92 0.64 2.55
N ILE A 8 -12.30 1.23 1.42
CA ILE A 8 -11.36 1.63 0.38
C ILE A 8 -11.13 3.14 0.50
N ARG A 9 -9.87 3.55 0.69
CA ARG A 9 -9.49 4.96 0.82
C ARG A 9 -8.22 5.26 0.05
N ARG A 10 -7.94 6.56 -0.17
CA ARG A 10 -6.63 6.98 -0.67
C ARG A 10 -5.53 6.55 0.30
N ALA A 11 -4.42 6.11 -0.26
CA ALA A 11 -3.22 5.81 0.50
C ALA A 11 -2.64 7.09 1.11
N ARG A 12 -2.05 6.93 2.30
CA ARG A 12 -1.43 7.98 3.11
C ARG A 12 0.03 7.59 3.33
N VAL A 13 0.90 8.56 3.60
CA VAL A 13 2.32 8.28 3.91
C VAL A 13 2.46 7.34 5.12
N SER A 14 1.53 7.43 6.08
CA SER A 14 1.46 6.53 7.25
C SER A 14 1.22 5.06 6.91
N ASP A 15 0.79 4.74 5.68
CA ASP A 15 0.57 3.36 5.24
C ASP A 15 1.88 2.67 4.80
N ALA A 16 3.01 3.38 4.79
CA ALA A 16 4.28 2.88 4.27
C ALA A 16 4.73 1.56 4.93
N ALA A 17 4.65 1.46 6.26
CA ALA A 17 5.03 0.26 6.99
C ALA A 17 4.13 -0.94 6.63
N ALA A 18 2.81 -0.71 6.53
CA ALA A 18 1.85 -1.73 6.14
C ALA A 18 2.08 -2.21 4.70
N MET A 19 2.39 -1.28 3.78
CA MET A 19 2.72 -1.62 2.39
C MET A 19 4.02 -2.40 2.28
N ALA A 20 5.05 -2.01 3.04
CA ALA A 20 6.31 -2.75 3.07
C ALA A 20 6.10 -4.18 3.58
N CYS A 21 5.29 -4.36 4.63
CA CYS A 21 4.94 -5.69 5.14
C CYS A 21 4.15 -6.50 4.09
N HIS A 22 3.10 -5.93 3.52
CA HIS A 22 2.23 -6.63 2.57
C HIS A 22 2.99 -7.04 1.29
N MET A 23 3.83 -6.16 0.78
CA MET A 23 4.63 -6.42 -0.42
C MET A 23 5.88 -7.25 -0.13
N GLY A 24 6.15 -7.53 1.15
CA GLY A 24 7.19 -8.47 1.58
C GLY A 24 6.68 -9.90 1.66
N ASP A 25 5.36 -10.12 1.64
CA ASP A 25 4.76 -11.44 1.65
C ASP A 25 5.03 -12.16 0.32
N PRO A 26 5.69 -13.34 0.32
CA PRO A 26 5.96 -14.13 -0.88
C PRO A 26 4.72 -14.42 -1.73
N ALA A 27 3.57 -14.62 -1.11
CA ALA A 27 2.31 -14.89 -1.82
C ALA A 27 1.75 -13.64 -2.52
N VAL A 28 2.12 -12.44 -2.04
CA VAL A 28 1.71 -11.17 -2.64
C VAL A 28 2.70 -10.75 -3.70
N VAL A 29 3.99 -10.63 -3.34
CA VAL A 29 5.03 -10.09 -4.23
C VAL A 29 5.15 -10.88 -5.53
N GLY A 30 4.99 -12.22 -5.48
CA GLY A 30 5.06 -13.09 -6.65
C GLY A 30 3.94 -12.86 -7.67
N GLY A 31 2.85 -12.22 -7.28
CA GLY A 31 1.75 -11.80 -8.17
C GLY A 31 1.94 -10.40 -8.78
N THR A 32 3.08 -9.74 -8.52
CA THR A 32 3.34 -8.36 -8.92
C THR A 32 4.66 -8.23 -9.67
N LEU A 33 4.93 -7.02 -10.18
CA LEU A 33 6.24 -6.62 -10.71
C LEU A 33 7.07 -5.83 -9.69
N GLN A 34 6.73 -5.88 -8.40
CA GLN A 34 7.53 -5.20 -7.38
C GLN A 34 8.90 -5.87 -7.21
N LEU A 35 9.90 -5.07 -6.84
CA LEU A 35 11.20 -5.59 -6.48
C LEU A 35 11.16 -6.28 -5.11
N PRO A 36 11.98 -7.32 -4.87
CA PRO A 36 12.09 -7.98 -3.57
C PRO A 36 12.65 -7.05 -2.49
N TYR A 37 12.46 -7.43 -1.22
CA TYR A 37 12.96 -6.71 -0.04
C TYR A 37 12.42 -5.28 0.08
N PRO A 38 11.10 -5.10 0.14
CA PRO A 38 10.53 -3.77 0.36
C PRO A 38 10.96 -3.21 1.72
N SER A 39 11.07 -1.88 1.80
CA SER A 39 11.31 -1.15 3.04
C SER A 39 10.27 -0.06 3.25
N GLU A 40 10.02 0.28 4.51
CA GLU A 40 9.14 1.39 4.86
C GLU A 40 9.61 2.71 4.21
N GLU A 41 10.93 2.96 4.20
CA GLU A 41 11.51 4.15 3.57
C GLU A 41 11.20 4.24 2.07
N ALA A 42 11.36 3.12 1.34
CA ALA A 42 11.07 3.08 -0.09
C ALA A 42 9.57 3.29 -0.37
N TRP A 43 8.70 2.72 0.46
CA TRP A 43 7.25 2.90 0.35
C TRP A 43 6.81 4.30 0.72
N SER A 44 7.41 4.91 1.75
CA SER A 44 7.14 6.29 2.14
C SER A 44 7.42 7.25 0.98
N LYS A 45 8.59 7.12 0.34
CA LYS A 45 8.93 7.90 -0.86
C LYS A 45 7.89 7.73 -1.97
N ARG A 46 7.54 6.48 -2.29
CA ARG A 46 6.54 6.19 -3.34
C ARG A 46 5.17 6.80 -3.04
N LEU A 47 4.75 6.78 -1.78
CA LEU A 47 3.47 7.34 -1.35
C LEU A 47 3.47 8.88 -1.38
N ILE A 48 4.58 9.51 -1.02
CA ILE A 48 4.77 10.96 -1.15
C ILE A 48 4.71 11.36 -2.63
N ASP A 49 5.46 10.67 -3.50
CA ASP A 49 5.48 10.95 -4.94
C ASP A 49 4.08 10.75 -5.56
N GLY A 50 3.37 9.69 -5.15
CA GLY A 50 2.00 9.44 -5.57
C GLY A 50 1.00 10.49 -5.10
N ALA A 51 1.15 11.01 -3.87
CA ALA A 51 0.31 12.08 -3.35
C ALA A 51 0.56 13.43 -4.04
N ALA A 52 1.79 13.68 -4.51
CA ALA A 52 2.17 14.87 -5.27
C ALA A 52 1.84 14.77 -6.77
N SER A 53 1.46 13.58 -7.26
CA SER A 53 1.20 13.29 -8.67
C SER A 53 0.02 14.10 -9.22
N THR A 54 0.24 14.76 -10.37
CA THR A 54 -0.79 15.51 -11.10
C THR A 54 -1.39 14.72 -12.27
N THR A 55 -0.89 13.50 -12.51
CA THR A 55 -1.30 12.65 -13.65
C THR A 55 -2.69 12.05 -13.48
N GLY A 56 -3.35 12.26 -12.33
CA GLY A 56 -4.70 11.76 -12.04
C GLY A 56 -4.74 10.35 -11.45
N ASP A 57 -3.62 9.64 -11.44
CA ASP A 57 -3.51 8.32 -10.83
C ASP A 57 -3.56 8.40 -9.30
N VAL A 58 -4.32 7.49 -8.68
CA VAL A 58 -4.47 7.42 -7.23
C VAL A 58 -4.07 6.03 -6.70
N LEU A 59 -3.27 6.02 -5.65
CA LEU A 59 -3.00 4.81 -4.87
C LEU A 59 -4.10 4.66 -3.81
N LEU A 60 -4.67 3.45 -3.75
CA LEU A 60 -5.75 3.12 -2.82
C LEU A 60 -5.27 2.06 -1.82
N MET A 61 -5.77 2.16 -0.60
CA MET A 61 -5.62 1.17 0.46
C MET A 61 -6.96 0.53 0.75
N ALA A 62 -6.94 -0.79 0.92
CA ALA A 62 -8.04 -1.53 1.51
C ALA A 62 -7.72 -1.77 2.99
N GLU A 63 -8.61 -1.29 3.87
CA GLU A 63 -8.47 -1.36 5.31
C GLU A 63 -9.62 -2.20 5.88
N ARG A 64 -9.29 -3.06 6.84
CA ARG A 64 -10.24 -3.85 7.61
C ARG A 64 -9.99 -3.58 9.09
N ASP A 65 -11.07 -3.32 9.82
CA ASP A 65 -11.07 -2.99 11.26
C ASP A 65 -10.56 -1.59 11.66
N GLY A 66 -10.46 -0.67 10.70
CA GLY A 66 -10.04 0.73 10.94
C GLY A 66 -8.54 0.91 11.07
#